data_AF-A0A0R1YHE7-F1
#
_entry.id   AF-A0A0R1YHE7-F1
#
_cell.length_a   1.000
_cell.length_b   1.000
_cell.length_c   1.000
_cell.angle_alpha   90.00
_cell.angle_beta   90.00
_cell.angle_gamma   90.00
#
_symmetry.space_group_name_H-M   'P 1'
#
loop_
_entity.id
_entity.type
_entity.pdbx_description
1 polymer ?
#
loop_
_entity_poly.entity_id
_entity_poly.type
_entity_poly.pdbx_seq_one_letter_code
_entity_poly.pdbx_strand_id
1 'polypeptide(L)'
;MVAIAFYSITGQTKKFVVKTGLKAHEITDDFPQHEMKEKYVLITPSYQDFMMDSLVDFLNYKDNKKNLIGLIGCGNRNFNDLFAQTAKKLSVTLKVPILYLLEFSGTSTDVKNVRNIMEKLSGGKDTQKVEKPKELRGKISFLSDYR
;
A
#
# COMPACT_ATOMS: atom_id res chain seq x y z
N MET A 1 6.09 11.93 -11.67
CA MET A 1 6.11 10.52 -11.25
C MET A 1 4.97 10.37 -10.25
N VAL A 2 4.28 9.23 -10.20
CA VAL A 2 3.23 9.01 -9.19
C VAL A 2 3.81 8.13 -8.08
N ALA A 3 3.80 8.62 -6.85
CA ALA A 3 4.31 7.89 -5.70
C ALA A 3 3.31 6.84 -5.19
N ILE A 4 3.79 5.95 -4.33
CA ILE A 4 2.96 4.95 -3.64
C ILE A 4 3.19 5.10 -2.14
N ALA A 5 2.10 5.13 -1.38
CA ALA A 5 2.10 4.89 0.05
C ALA A 5 1.30 3.61 0.35
N PHE A 6 1.66 2.87 1.39
CA PHE A 6 0.88 1.72 1.82
C PHE A 6 0.86 1.58 3.34
N TYR A 7 -0.20 0.95 3.83
CA TYR A 7 -0.33 0.55 5.23
C TYR A 7 -0.48 -0.97 5.32
N SER A 8 -0.05 -1.58 6.42
CA SER A 8 -0.09 -3.04 6.57
C SER A 8 -0.09 -3.45 8.03
N ILE A 9 -1.11 -4.18 8.47
CA ILE A 9 -1.19 -4.71 9.85
C ILE A 9 -0.55 -6.10 9.94
N THR A 10 -1.04 -7.09 9.20
CA THR A 10 -0.54 -8.49 9.26
C THR A 10 0.50 -8.83 8.18
N GLY A 11 1.06 -7.82 7.51
CA GLY A 11 2.09 -7.99 6.49
C GLY A 11 1.61 -8.40 5.10
N GLN A 12 0.32 -8.69 4.89
CA GLN A 12 -0.19 -9.15 3.59
C GLN A 12 -0.10 -8.05 2.50
N THR A 13 -0.47 -6.81 2.83
CA THR A 13 -0.29 -5.65 1.93
C THR A 13 1.19 -5.41 1.65
N LYS A 14 2.06 -5.49 2.66
CA LYS A 14 3.52 -5.38 2.49
C LYS A 14 4.06 -6.42 1.51
N LYS A 15 3.66 -7.69 1.66
CA LYS A 15 4.03 -8.78 0.73
C LYS A 15 3.57 -8.48 -0.70
N PHE A 16 2.35 -7.94 -0.88
CA PHE A 16 1.87 -7.54 -2.20
C PHE A 16 2.76 -6.44 -2.80
N VAL A 17 3.03 -5.36 -2.06
CA VAL A 17 3.87 -4.25 -2.51
C VAL A 17 5.27 -4.73 -2.90
N VAL A 18 5.88 -5.61 -2.10
CA VAL A 18 7.19 -6.21 -2.42
C VAL A 18 7.15 -6.98 -3.75
N LYS A 19 6.09 -7.76 -4.03
CA LYS A 19 5.93 -8.45 -5.32
C LYS A 19 5.84 -7.50 -6.51
N THR A 20 5.33 -6.27 -6.31
CA THR A 20 5.29 -5.24 -7.36
C THR A 20 6.66 -4.65 -7.68
N GLY A 21 7.65 -4.73 -6.78
CA GLY A 21 8.97 -4.12 -6.99
C GLY A 21 8.94 -2.61 -7.22
N LEU A 22 7.80 -1.95 -6.95
CA LEU A 22 7.66 -0.50 -7.06
C LEU A 22 8.12 0.15 -5.76
N LYS A 23 8.75 1.32 -5.87
CA LYS A 23 9.12 2.12 -4.71
C LYS A 23 7.85 2.62 -4.01
N ALA A 24 7.73 2.34 -2.73
CA ALA A 24 6.59 2.75 -1.92
C ALA A 24 7.03 3.17 -0.51
N HIS A 25 6.31 4.13 0.06
CA HIS A 25 6.44 4.53 1.46
C HIS A 25 5.53 3.67 2.33
N GLU A 26 6.09 3.03 3.37
CA GLU A 26 5.32 2.29 4.37
C GLU A 26 4.89 3.23 5.48
N ILE A 27 3.58 3.33 5.71
CA ILE A 27 2.99 3.98 6.87
C ILE A 27 3.12 3.00 8.03
N THR A 28 3.72 3.42 9.14
CA THR A 28 3.89 2.61 10.34
C THR A 28 3.13 3.19 11.52
N ASP A 29 2.84 2.36 12.52
CA ASP A 29 2.12 2.81 13.71
C ASP A 29 2.96 3.73 14.60
N ASP A 30 4.28 3.52 14.64
CA ASP A 30 5.20 4.32 15.44
C ASP A 30 5.36 5.76 14.92
N PHE A 31 5.43 5.91 13.58
CA PHE A 31 5.70 7.19 12.92
C PHE A 31 4.83 7.35 11.64
N PRO A 32 3.51 7.50 11.78
CA PRO A 32 2.61 7.63 10.63
C PRO A 32 2.76 8.96 9.89
N GLN A 33 3.50 9.91 10.45
CA GLN A 33 3.63 11.26 9.93
C GLN A 33 4.71 11.33 8.84
N HIS A 34 4.29 11.38 7.58
CA HIS A 34 5.15 11.60 6.43
C HIS A 34 4.44 12.47 5.40
N GLU A 35 5.10 13.50 4.87
CA GLU A 35 4.50 14.41 3.88
C GLU A 35 4.65 13.87 2.45
N MET A 36 3.52 13.60 1.79
CA MET A 36 3.45 13.25 0.37
C MET A 36 3.37 14.52 -0.48
N LYS A 37 4.53 15.01 -0.93
CA LYS A 37 4.65 16.25 -1.74
C LYS A 37 4.18 16.11 -3.18
N GLU A 38 4.07 14.88 -3.69
CA GLU A 38 3.66 14.57 -5.06
C GLU A 38 2.37 13.73 -5.08
N LYS A 39 1.73 13.66 -6.26
CA LYS A 39 0.53 12.83 -6.44
C LYS A 39 0.87 11.36 -6.14
N TYR A 40 0.00 10.69 -5.37
CA TYR A 40 0.25 9.32 -4.95
C TYR A 40 -1.01 8.45 -4.95
N VAL A 41 -0.76 7.14 -5.03
CA VAL A 41 -1.75 6.08 -4.83
C VAL A 41 -1.53 5.46 -3.46
N LEU A 42 -2.63 5.24 -2.73
CA LEU A 42 -2.60 4.57 -1.42
C LEU A 42 -3.05 3.11 -1.55
N ILE A 43 -2.22 2.19 -1.05
CA ILE A 43 -2.55 0.76 -0.95
C ILE A 43 -2.89 0.44 0.50
N THR A 44 -4.13 0.05 0.79
CA THR A 44 -4.64 -0.10 2.16
C THR A 44 -5.22 -1.50 2.42
N PRO A 45 -5.01 -2.09 3.61
CA PRO A 45 -5.69 -3.31 4.01
C PRO A 45 -7.15 -3.01 4.38
N SER A 46 -7.91 -4.06 4.75
CA SER A 46 -9.29 -3.93 5.22
C SER A 46 -9.40 -4.37 6.66
N TYR A 47 -9.75 -3.44 7.54
CA TYR A 47 -9.96 -3.67 8.98
C TYR A 47 -11.02 -2.71 9.51
N GLN A 48 -11.40 -2.87 10.78
CA GLN A 48 -12.32 -1.96 11.46
C GLN A 48 -11.68 -0.57 11.65
N ASP A 49 -12.51 0.45 11.78
CA ASP A 49 -12.07 1.85 11.73
C ASP A 49 -11.05 2.19 12.83
N PHE A 50 -11.23 1.66 14.04
CA PHE A 50 -10.32 1.85 15.17
C PHE A 50 -8.92 1.23 14.97
N MET A 51 -8.73 0.39 13.95
CA MET A 51 -7.41 -0.15 13.62
C MET A 51 -6.69 0.69 12.57
N MET A 52 -7.35 1.72 12.02
CA MET A 52 -6.86 2.52 10.90
C MET A 52 -6.38 3.91 11.33
N ASP A 53 -6.22 4.17 12.63
CA ASP A 53 -5.85 5.47 13.18
C ASP A 53 -4.55 6.02 12.56
N SER A 54 -3.50 5.20 12.48
CA SER A 54 -2.22 5.58 11.86
C SER A 54 -2.36 5.92 10.37
N LEU A 55 -3.28 5.26 9.66
CA LEU A 55 -3.59 5.60 8.27
C LEU A 55 -4.32 6.95 8.18
N VAL A 56 -5.25 7.22 9.09
CA VAL A 56 -5.99 8.48 9.16
C VAL A 56 -5.06 9.64 9.54
N ASP A 57 -4.16 9.44 10.50
CA ASP A 57 -3.13 10.40 10.89
C ASP A 57 -2.21 10.74 9.71
N PHE A 58 -1.77 9.73 8.97
CA PHE A 58 -1.01 9.94 7.72
C PHE A 58 -1.80 10.78 6.71
N LEU A 59 -3.09 10.50 6.50
CA LEU A 59 -3.91 11.24 5.53
C LEU A 59 -4.13 12.72 5.93
N ASN A 60 -4.19 12.99 7.23
CA ASN A 60 -4.38 14.35 7.77
C ASN A 60 -3.06 15.13 7.89
N TYR A 61 -1.93 14.44 8.03
CA TYR A 61 -0.63 15.08 8.15
C TYR A 61 -0.31 15.92 6.91
N LYS A 62 -0.08 17.23 7.13
CA LYS A 62 0.20 18.22 6.08
C LYS A 62 -0.77 18.17 4.88
N ASP A 63 -2.01 17.74 5.14
CA ASP A 63 -3.08 17.63 4.15
C ASP A 63 -2.77 16.70 2.97
N ASN A 64 -2.10 15.57 3.26
CA ASN A 64 -1.75 14.53 2.29
C ASN A 64 -2.92 14.12 1.40
N LYS A 65 -4.15 14.11 1.93
CA LYS A 65 -5.38 13.86 1.16
C LYS A 65 -5.51 14.70 -0.13
N LYS A 66 -4.93 15.90 -0.22
CA LYS A 66 -4.91 16.73 -1.45
C LYS A 66 -4.11 16.09 -2.61
N ASN A 67 -3.14 15.25 -2.28
CA ASN A 67 -2.26 14.60 -3.24
C ASN A 67 -2.63 13.14 -3.50
N LEU A 68 -3.61 12.61 -2.77
CA LEU A 68 -4.16 11.28 -3.02
C LEU A 68 -4.98 11.29 -4.31
N ILE A 69 -4.59 10.48 -5.29
CA ILE A 69 -5.27 10.39 -6.60
C ILE A 69 -5.93 9.05 -6.86
N GLY A 70 -5.70 8.05 -6.01
CA GLY A 70 -6.33 6.75 -6.16
C GLY A 70 -6.08 5.81 -4.99
N LEU A 71 -6.97 4.84 -4.85
CA LEU A 71 -6.94 3.82 -3.81
C LEU A 71 -6.80 2.42 -4.42
N ILE A 72 -5.97 1.59 -3.81
CA ILE A 72 -5.94 0.15 -4.05
C ILE A 72 -6.28 -0.55 -2.74
N GLY A 73 -7.34 -1.36 -2.75
CA GLY A 73 -7.85 -2.05 -1.56
C GLY A 73 -7.43 -3.51 -1.53
N CYS A 74 -6.75 -3.91 -0.46
CA CYS A 74 -6.50 -5.31 -0.13
C CYS A 74 -7.60 -5.81 0.83
N GLY A 75 -8.11 -7.02 0.62
CA GLY A 75 -9.11 -7.62 1.48
C GLY A 75 -9.15 -9.14 1.41
N ASN A 76 -10.26 -9.72 1.85
CA ASN A 76 -10.57 -11.13 1.73
C ASN A 76 -12.04 -11.25 1.32
N ARG A 77 -12.35 -11.91 0.20
CA ARG A 77 -13.72 -11.98 -0.35
C ARG A 77 -14.67 -12.79 0.53
N ASN A 78 -14.16 -13.59 1.45
CA ASN A 78 -15.00 -14.28 2.45
C ASN A 78 -15.78 -13.31 3.34
N PHE A 79 -15.45 -12.02 3.34
CA PHE A 79 -16.17 -10.97 4.04
C PHE A 79 -17.27 -10.31 3.21
N ASN A 80 -17.61 -10.85 2.03
CA ASN A 80 -18.70 -10.38 1.15
C ASN A 80 -18.66 -8.86 0.94
N ASP A 81 -19.69 -8.13 1.37
CA ASP A 81 -19.80 -6.68 1.19
C ASP A 81 -18.68 -5.89 1.86
N LEU A 82 -18.11 -6.44 2.94
CA LEU A 82 -16.98 -5.85 3.67
C LEU A 82 -15.62 -6.11 2.98
N PHE A 83 -15.60 -6.84 1.86
CA PHE A 83 -14.40 -6.95 1.03
C PHE A 83 -13.90 -5.55 0.64
N ALA A 84 -12.63 -5.26 0.91
CA ALA A 84 -12.00 -3.96 0.63
C ALA A 84 -12.66 -2.76 1.35
N GLN A 85 -13.33 -2.98 2.50
CA GLN A 85 -14.14 -1.94 3.14
C GLN A 85 -13.40 -0.62 3.42
N THR A 86 -12.13 -0.67 3.83
CA THR A 86 -11.37 0.54 4.13
C THR A 86 -11.19 1.40 2.88
N ALA A 87 -10.83 0.80 1.75
CA ALA A 87 -10.72 1.51 0.48
C ALA A 87 -12.07 2.06 0.00
N LYS A 88 -13.16 1.30 0.16
CA LYS A 88 -14.53 1.75 -0.16
C LYS A 88 -14.94 2.96 0.68
N LYS A 89 -14.72 2.93 2.00
CA LYS A 89 -15.00 4.05 2.90
C LYS A 89 -14.18 5.29 2.52
N LEU A 90 -12.87 5.14 2.35
CA LEU A 90 -11.99 6.25 1.96
C LEU A 90 -12.39 6.86 0.61
N SER A 91 -12.79 6.03 -0.35
CA SER A 91 -13.21 6.49 -1.68
C SER A 91 -14.43 7.41 -1.62
N VAL A 92 -15.45 7.03 -0.83
CA VAL A 92 -16.65 7.85 -0.64
C VAL A 92 -16.32 9.12 0.15
N THR A 93 -15.59 9.00 1.25
CA THR A 93 -15.27 10.12 2.15
C THR A 93 -14.39 11.17 1.48
N LEU A 94 -13.37 10.75 0.73
CA LEU A 94 -12.38 11.64 0.13
C LEU A 94 -12.69 11.97 -1.34
N LYS A 95 -13.71 11.35 -1.93
CA LYS A 95 -14.06 11.47 -3.36
C LYS A 95 -12.88 11.09 -4.28
N VAL A 96 -12.16 10.04 -3.91
CA VAL A 96 -10.99 9.51 -4.63
C VAL A 96 -11.36 8.16 -5.27
N PRO A 97 -10.99 7.90 -6.54
CA PRO A 97 -11.36 6.64 -7.20
C PRO A 97 -10.63 5.43 -6.62
N ILE A 98 -11.32 4.30 -6.57
CA ILE A 98 -10.67 2.99 -6.40
C ILE A 98 -10.13 2.56 -7.77
N LEU A 99 -8.83 2.29 -7.81
CA LEU A 99 -8.13 1.87 -9.03
C LEU A 99 -8.09 0.36 -9.18
N TYR A 100 -8.01 -0.37 -8.06
CA TYR A 100 -7.92 -1.83 -8.06
C TYR A 100 -8.28 -2.44 -6.70
N LEU A 101 -8.83 -3.65 -6.69
CA LEU A 101 -9.11 -4.43 -5.48
C LEU A 101 -8.52 -5.82 -5.61
N LEU A 102 -7.89 -6.33 -4.55
CA LEU A 102 -7.21 -7.62 -4.54
C LEU A 102 -7.38 -8.37 -3.22
N GLU A 103 -7.13 -9.68 -3.24
CA GLU A 103 -7.18 -10.51 -2.05
C GLU A 103 -5.79 -10.77 -1.45
N PHE A 104 -5.71 -10.70 -0.12
CA PHE A 104 -4.53 -11.04 0.67
C PHE A 104 -3.26 -10.32 0.18
N SER A 105 -2.29 -11.09 -0.32
CA SER A 105 -1.01 -10.59 -0.84
C SER A 105 -0.96 -10.53 -2.37
N GLY A 106 -2.12 -10.66 -3.02
CA GLY A 106 -2.29 -10.64 -4.47
C GLY A 106 -1.68 -11.81 -5.22
N THR A 107 -2.24 -12.04 -6.40
CA THR A 107 -1.76 -12.96 -7.44
C THR A 107 -0.75 -12.27 -8.36
N SER A 108 -0.11 -13.02 -9.24
CA SER A 108 0.73 -12.46 -10.32
C SER A 108 -0.06 -11.55 -11.26
N THR A 109 -1.34 -11.84 -11.49
CA THR A 109 -2.26 -11.01 -12.27
C THR A 109 -2.51 -9.67 -11.59
N ASP A 110 -2.75 -9.67 -10.27
CA ASP A 110 -2.93 -8.43 -9.50
C ASP A 110 -1.70 -7.54 -9.56
N VAL A 111 -0.52 -8.16 -9.44
CA VAL A 111 0.76 -7.45 -9.55
C VAL A 111 0.92 -6.82 -10.94
N LYS A 112 0.60 -7.55 -12.01
CA LYS A 112 0.65 -7.02 -13.38
C LYS A 112 -0.32 -5.86 -13.57
N ASN A 113 -1.56 -6.00 -13.10
CA ASN A 113 -2.59 -4.97 -13.21
C ASN A 113 -2.20 -3.69 -12.47
N VAL A 114 -1.71 -3.80 -11.23
CA VAL A 114 -1.28 -2.62 -10.45
C VAL A 114 -0.06 -1.94 -11.09
N ARG A 115 0.93 -2.69 -11.60
CA ARG A 115 2.04 -2.10 -12.35
C ARG A 115 1.56 -1.31 -13.57
N ASN A 116 0.66 -1.89 -14.37
CA ASN A 116 0.10 -1.22 -15.55
C ASN A 116 -0.68 0.05 -15.17
N ILE A 117 -1.41 0.03 -14.05
CA ILE A 117 -2.11 1.22 -13.53
C ILE A 117 -1.10 2.32 -13.20
N MET A 118 -0.04 1.99 -12.45
CA MET A 118 0.98 2.96 -12.04
C MET A 118 1.77 3.55 -13.22
N GLU A 119 2.06 2.72 -14.23
CA GLU A 119 2.70 3.14 -15.47
C GLU A 119 1.82 4.14 -16.25
N LYS A 120 0.53 3.84 -16.40
CA LYS A 120 -0.45 4.74 -17.06
C LYS A 120 -0.59 6.07 -16.32
N LEU A 121 -0.70 6.02 -14.99
CA LEU A 121 -0.78 7.24 -14.16
C LEU A 121 0.49 8.08 -14.22
N SER A 122 1.65 7.45 -14.46
CA SER A 122 2.93 8.15 -14.65
C SER A 122 3.15 8.66 -16.09
N GLY A 123 2.17 8.49 -16.98
CA GLY A 123 2.23 8.97 -18.37
C GLY A 123 3.12 8.12 -19.28
N GLY A 124 3.23 6.81 -19.01
CA GLY A 124 4.05 5.89 -19.82
C GLY A 124 5.56 6.10 -19.69
N LYS A 125 6.00 6.92 -18.71
CA LYS A 125 7.41 7.02 -18.32
C LYS A 125 7.69 5.92 -17.29
N ASP A 126 8.58 5.01 -17.67
CA ASP A 126 9.06 3.86 -16.90
C ASP A 126 9.19 4.23 -15.40
N THR A 127 8.35 3.61 -14.56
CA THR A 127 8.51 3.71 -13.11
C THR A 127 9.88 3.14 -12.78
N GLN A 128 10.80 3.96 -12.28
CA GLN A 128 12.19 3.58 -12.04
C GLN A 128 12.25 2.20 -11.37
N LYS A 129 12.82 1.22 -12.09
CA LYS A 129 13.12 -0.11 -11.55
C LYS A 129 14.08 0.08 -10.39
N VAL A 130 13.70 -0.41 -9.22
CA VAL A 130 14.61 -0.47 -8.08
C VAL A 130 15.49 -1.69 -8.25
N GLU A 131 16.80 -1.50 -8.12
CA GLU A 131 17.77 -2.58 -7.98
C GLU A 131 17.36 -3.50 -6.82
N LYS A 132 17.49 -4.82 -7.03
CA LYS A 132 17.26 -5.81 -5.98
C LYS A 132 18.03 -5.36 -4.72
N PRO A 133 17.41 -5.39 -3.52
CA PRO A 133 18.16 -5.22 -2.28
C PRO A 133 19.36 -6.17 -2.34
N LYS A 134 20.58 -5.65 -2.11
CA LYS A 134 21.74 -6.52 -1.88
C LYS A 134 21.29 -7.58 -0.88
N GLU A 135 21.37 -8.85 -1.27
CA GLU A 135 21.13 -9.96 -0.37
C GLU A 135 21.91 -9.66 0.91
N LEU A 136 21.21 -9.49 2.03
CA LEU A 136 21.81 -9.51 3.34
C LEU A 136 22.32 -10.94 3.55
N ARG A 137 23.51 -11.23 2.99
CA ARG A 137 24.35 -12.34 3.42
C ARG A 137 24.89 -11.98 4.81
N GLY A 138 24.04 -12.09 5.80
CA GLY A 138 24.39 -12.07 7.21
C GLY A 138 23.67 -13.23 7.87
N LYS A 139 24.43 -14.20 8.38
CA LYS A 139 23.88 -15.25 9.26
C LYS A 139 23.14 -14.56 10.40
N ILE A 140 21.83 -14.72 10.47
CA ILE A 140 21.02 -14.26 11.61
C ILE A 140 21.33 -15.22 12.77
N SER A 141 22.19 -14.79 13.69
CA SER A 141 22.68 -15.58 14.82
C SER A 141 21.80 -15.50 16.07
N PHE A 142 20.56 -14.97 16.00
CA PHE A 142 19.69 -14.80 17.16
C PHE A 142 18.56 -15.85 17.28
N LEU A 143 18.49 -16.81 16.36
CA LEU A 143 17.50 -17.90 16.41
C LEU A 143 18.07 -19.24 16.91
N SER A 144 19.32 -19.26 17.42
CA SER A 144 19.91 -20.46 18.02
C SER A 144 19.44 -20.75 19.45
N ASP A 145 18.85 -19.76 20.12
CA ASP A 145 18.67 -19.81 21.58
C ASP A 145 17.27 -20.28 22.01
N TYR A 146 16.51 -20.87 21.08
CA TYR A 146 15.25 -21.56 21.36
C TYR A 146 15.28 -23.00 20.83
N ARG A 147 16.21 -23.80 21.38
CA ARG A 147 16.19 -25.26 21.29
C ARG A 147 16.34 -25.88 22.67
#